data_AF-A0A7X3VEC2-F1
#
_entry.id   AF-A0A7X3VEC2-F1
#
_cell.length_a   1.000
_cell.length_b   1.000
_cell.length_c   1.000
_cell.angle_alpha   90.00
_cell.angle_beta   90.00
_cell.angle_gamma   90.00
#
_symmetry.space_group_name_H-M   'P 1'
#
loop_
_entity.id
_entity.type
_entity.pdbx_description
1 polymer ?
#
loop_
_entity_poly.entity_id
_entity_poly.type
_entity_poly.pdbx_seq_one_letter_code
_entity_poly.pdbx_strand_id
1 'polypeptide(L)' 'MPNQFADALKSAPREPRKPAQAARAPGNGRGGLKHVGGYFPPEVSKRLRQLAIDEDTTVQDLLAEGIELLLQSRQG' A
#
# COMPACT_ATOMS: atom_id res chain seq x y z
N MET A 1 14.74 -14.66 -38.74
CA MET A 1 15.38 -15.35 -37.59
C MET A 1 14.29 -15.77 -36.62
N PRO A 2 14.01 -17.07 -36.41
CA PRO A 2 13.06 -17.50 -35.39
C PRO A 2 13.72 -17.38 -34.00
N ASN A 3 13.04 -16.69 -33.08
CA ASN A 3 13.57 -16.34 -31.76
C ASN A 3 13.53 -17.56 -30.80
N GLN A 4 14.71 -18.00 -30.37
CA GLN A 4 14.95 -19.20 -29.53
C GLN A 4 14.34 -19.12 -28.11
N PHE A 5 13.85 -17.95 -27.70
CA PHE A 5 13.17 -17.76 -26.41
C PHE A 5 11.74 -18.31 -26.37
N ALA A 6 11.11 -18.56 -27.53
CA ALA A 6 9.73 -19.05 -27.58
C ALA A 6 9.60 -20.53 -27.17
N ASP A 7 10.61 -21.36 -27.46
CA ASP A 7 10.58 -22.80 -27.15
C ASP A 7 10.78 -23.11 -25.66
N ALA A 8 11.51 -22.25 -24.93
CA ALA A 8 11.79 -22.47 -23.51
C ALA A 8 10.55 -22.36 -22.60
N LEU A 9 9.46 -21.74 -23.08
CA LEU A 9 8.22 -21.58 -22.30
C LEU A 9 7.24 -22.75 -22.46
N LYS A 10 7.48 -23.68 -23.40
CA LYS A 10 6.44 -24.62 -23.86
C LYS A 10 6.43 -25.98 -23.16
N SER A 11 7.35 -26.26 -22.23
CA SER A 11 7.52 -27.62 -21.69
C SER A 11 7.83 -27.66 -20.19
N ALA A 12 6.92 -27.13 -19.37
CA ALA A 12 6.85 -27.50 -17.97
C ALA A 12 5.44 -27.98 -17.62
N PRO A 13 5.24 -29.23 -17.16
CA PRO A 13 3.97 -29.67 -16.60
C PRO A 13 3.66 -28.79 -15.38
N ARG A 14 2.58 -27.99 -15.44
CA ARG A 14 2.04 -27.33 -14.26
C ARG A 14 1.28 -28.37 -13.45
N GLU A 15 1.95 -28.97 -12.47
CA GLU A 15 1.24 -29.69 -11.42
C GLU A 15 0.23 -28.74 -10.73
N PRO A 16 -0.95 -29.24 -10.35
CA PRO A 16 -1.93 -28.43 -9.63
C PRO A 16 -1.34 -28.07 -8.26
N ARG A 17 -0.82 -26.85 -8.11
CA ARG A 17 -0.44 -26.29 -6.81
C ARG A 17 -1.71 -26.20 -5.96
N LYS A 18 -1.86 -27.14 -5.03
CA LYS A 18 -2.80 -27.06 -3.91
C LYS A 18 -2.64 -25.66 -3.29
N PRO A 19 -3.72 -24.87 -3.09
CA PRO A 19 -3.57 -23.58 -2.45
C PRO A 19 -3.02 -23.82 -1.04
N ALA A 20 -1.76 -23.44 -0.82
CA ALA A 20 -1.20 -23.38 0.51
C ALA A 20 -2.07 -22.39 1.28
N GLN A 21 -2.85 -22.88 2.25
CA GLN A 21 -3.42 -22.03 3.28
C GLN A 21 -2.24 -21.39 4.00
N ALA A 22 -1.89 -20.18 3.57
CA ALA A 22 -0.94 -19.36 4.27
C ALA A 22 -1.52 -19.13 5.67
N ALA A 23 -0.96 -19.81 6.66
CA ALA A 23 -1.23 -19.53 8.05
C ALA A 23 -0.95 -18.03 8.25
N ARG A 24 -2.01 -17.25 8.48
CA ARG A 24 -1.87 -15.83 8.83
C ARG A 24 -1.13 -15.79 10.16
N ALA A 25 0.17 -15.48 10.10
CA ALA A 25 0.90 -15.10 11.28
C ALA A 25 0.14 -13.96 11.99
N PRO A 26 -0.02 -13.99 13.32
CA PRO A 26 -0.66 -12.90 14.05
C PRO A 26 0.13 -11.62 13.76
N GLY A 27 -0.48 -10.71 13.01
CA GLY A 27 0.18 -9.55 12.44
C GLY A 27 0.54 -8.54 13.53
N ASN A 28 1.79 -8.55 13.98
CA ASN A 28 2.29 -7.67 15.04
C ASN A 28 2.59 -6.23 14.57
N GLY A 29 1.91 -5.73 13.52
CA GLY A 29 2.29 -4.49 12.84
C GLY A 29 1.46 -3.25 13.18
N ARG A 30 0.39 -3.37 13.96
CA ARG A 30 -0.58 -2.28 14.21
C ARG A 30 -1.07 -2.22 15.66
N GLY A 31 -0.28 -2.74 16.60
CA GLY A 31 -0.64 -2.72 18.02
C GLY A 31 -0.85 -1.28 18.49
N GLY A 32 -2.04 -0.97 19.02
CA GLY A 32 -2.39 0.36 19.53
C GLY A 32 -2.84 1.39 18.47
N LEU A 33 -2.75 1.09 17.18
CA LEU A 33 -3.17 2.00 16.11
C LEU A 33 -4.61 1.72 15.68
N LYS A 34 -5.37 2.79 15.44
CA LYS A 34 -6.73 2.71 14.90
C LYS A 34 -6.74 3.17 13.44
N HIS A 35 -7.51 2.47 12.60
CA HIS A 35 -7.70 2.89 11.23
C HIS A 35 -8.66 4.09 11.18
N VAL A 36 -8.18 5.19 10.60
CA VAL A 36 -8.97 6.38 10.30
C VAL A 36 -8.90 6.56 8.79
N GLY A 37 -10.05 6.46 8.10
CA GLY A 37 -10.10 6.52 6.64
C GLY A 37 -11.44 7.03 6.13
N GLY A 38 -11.45 7.52 4.89
CA GLY A 38 -12.62 8.06 4.21
C GLY A 38 -12.48 8.00 2.69
N TYR A 39 -13.54 8.37 1.97
CA TYR A 39 -13.50 8.47 0.52
C TYR A 39 -13.02 9.86 0.10
N PHE A 40 -11.97 9.90 -0.72
CA PHE A 40 -11.40 11.12 -1.28
C PHE A 40 -11.36 11.03 -2.80
N PRO A 41 -11.42 12.17 -3.51
CA PRO A 41 -11.17 12.20 -4.95
C PRO A 41 -9.78 11.63 -5.28
N PRO A 42 -9.61 10.95 -6.43
CA PRO A 42 -8.35 10.33 -6.81
C PRO A 42 -7.20 11.34 -6.91
N GLU A 43 -7.52 12.59 -7.32
CA GLU A 43 -6.54 13.67 -7.42
C GLU A 43 -5.95 14.06 -6.06
N VAL A 44 -6.72 13.96 -4.97
CA VAL A 44 -6.21 14.23 -3.61
C VAL A 44 -5.19 13.16 -3.20
N SER A 45 -5.50 11.89 -3.49
CA SER A 45 -4.57 10.79 -3.19
C SER A 45 -3.26 10.91 -3.96
N LYS A 46 -3.30 11.29 -5.24
CA LYS A 46 -2.10 11.52 -6.06
C LYS A 46 -1.25 12.65 -5.48
N ARG A 47 -1.87 13.77 -5.12
CA ARG A 47 -1.16 14.93 -4.54
C ARG A 47 -0.51 14.60 -3.20
N LEU A 48 -1.24 13.92 -2.29
CA LEU A 48 -0.66 13.49 -1.01
C LEU A 48 0.54 12.56 -1.20
N ARG A 49 0.47 11.66 -2.18
CA ARG A 49 1.59 10.77 -2.48
C ARG A 49 2.78 11.53 -3.06
N GLN A 50 2.55 12.51 -3.94
CA GLN A 50 3.62 13.32 -4.48
C GLN A 50 4.32 14.11 -3.36
N LEU A 51 3.54 14.75 -2.49
CA LEU A 51 4.07 15.49 -1.34
C LEU A 51 4.90 14.59 -0.41
N ALA A 52 4.41 13.38 -0.15
CA ALA A 52 5.15 12.41 0.68
C ALA A 52 6.51 12.04 0.07
N ILE A 53 6.59 11.92 -1.25
CA ILE A 53 7.84 11.66 -1.97
C ILE A 53 8.76 12.88 -1.88
N ASP A 54 8.22 14.08 -2.13
CA ASP A 54 8.99 15.33 -2.16
C ASP A 54 9.61 15.67 -0.79
N GLU A 55 8.93 15.31 0.30
CA GLU A 55 9.33 15.59 1.69
C GLU A 55 10.00 14.40 2.41
N ASP A 56 10.26 13.29 1.73
CA ASP A 56 10.82 12.05 2.29
C ASP A 56 10.04 11.56 3.54
N THR A 57 8.72 11.58 3.44
CA THR A 57 7.78 11.23 4.52
C THR A 57 6.74 10.21 4.03
N THR A 58 5.78 9.84 4.89
CA THR A 58 4.68 8.96 4.52
C THR A 58 3.36 9.71 4.40
N VAL A 59 2.44 9.18 3.58
CA VAL A 59 1.07 9.71 3.49
C VAL A 59 0.38 9.68 4.86
N GLN A 60 0.70 8.69 5.70
CA GLN A 60 0.17 8.59 7.06
C GLN A 60 0.67 9.73 7.95
N ASP A 61 1.94 10.10 7.86
CA ASP A 61 2.52 11.21 8.64
C ASP A 61 1.91 12.54 8.21
N LEU A 62 1.77 12.78 6.90
CA LEU A 62 1.09 13.97 6.38
C LEU A 62 -0.37 14.07 6.85
N LEU A 63 -1.09 12.95 6.85
CA LEU A 63 -2.46 12.91 7.36
C LEU A 63 -2.51 13.15 8.87
N ALA A 64 -1.58 12.58 9.64
CA ALA A 64 -1.49 12.79 11.07
C ALA A 64 -1.23 14.27 11.41
N GLU A 65 -0.28 14.90 10.72
CA GLU A 65 0.01 16.33 10.86
C GLU A 65 -1.20 17.19 10.49
N GLY A 66 -1.82 16.93 9.34
CA GLY A 66 -3.00 17.68 8.91
C GLY A 66 -4.20 17.55 9.86
N ILE A 67 -4.39 16.37 10.45
CA ILE A 67 -5.42 16.14 11.48
C ILE A 67 -5.08 16.90 12.76
N GLU A 68 -3.83 16.85 13.22
CA GLU A 68 -3.38 17.54 14.42
C GLU A 68 -3.57 19.06 14.29
N LEU A 69 -3.16 19.66 13.17
CA LEU A 69 -3.36 21.08 12.87
C LEU A 69 -4.84 21.47 12.89
N LEU A 70 -5.72 20.62 12.32
CA LEU A 70 -7.17 20.85 12.33
C LEU A 70 -7.77 20.77 13.74
N LEU A 71 -7.29 19.86 14.58
CA LEU A 71 -7.76 19.72 15.96
C LEU A 71 -7.31 20.90 16.81
N GLN A 72 -6.05 21.31 16.69
CA GLN A 72 -5.51 22.50 17.35
C GLN A 72 -6.30 23.75 16.97
N SER A 73 -6.63 23.93 15.69
CA SER A 73 -7.38 25.10 15.22
C SER A 73 -8.83 25.17 15.73
N ARG A 74 -9.37 24.09 16.31
CA ARG A 74 -10.75 24.02 16.84
C ARG A 74 -10.83 24.07 18.36
N GLN A 75 -9.69 24.03 19.04
CA GLN A 75 -9.60 24.12 20.50
C GLN A 75 -9.28 25.53 21.01
N GLY A 76 -9.02 26.49 20.11
CA GLY A 76 -8.98 27.93 20.39
C GLY A 76 -10.27 28.61 19.96
#